data_AF-A0A087ML17-F1
#
_entry.id   AF-A0A087ML17-F1
#
_cell.length_a   1.000
_cell.length_b   1.000
_cell.length_c   1.000
_cell.angle_alpha   90.00
_cell.angle_beta   90.00
_cell.angle_gamma   90.00
#
_symmetry.space_group_name_H-M   'P 1'
#
loop_
_entity.id
_entity.type
_entity.pdbx_description
1 polymer ?
#
loop_
_entity_poly.entity_id
_entity_poly.type
_entity_poly.pdbx_seq_one_letter_code
_entity_poly.pdbx_strand_id
1 'polypeptide(L)'
;MNVLPTNDLLDMLAAAIVVLAAAYLVGLALVSFFAPVQAARFLNAFAASLRAHLLEMSLRLLAGLAFIRFGPQMVFPGGFVMFGWLLVVTSVVLLLLPWRWHQRFARRSVAPMTRRPWVFGLVALPLGAAILYAALG
;
A
#
# COMPACT_ATOMS: atom_id res chain seq x y z
N MET A 1 34.80 -4.64 4.88
CA MET A 1 34.55 -4.28 3.47
C MET A 1 33.59 -3.10 3.48
N ASN A 2 34.04 -1.90 3.10
CA ASN A 2 33.22 -0.70 3.08
C ASN A 2 32.17 -0.82 1.97
N VAL A 3 30.94 -1.16 2.37
CA VAL A 3 29.77 -1.10 1.52
C VAL A 3 29.46 0.38 1.30
N LEU A 4 29.44 0.82 0.04
CA LEU A 4 29.39 2.22 -0.39
C LEU A 4 28.19 3.01 0.21
N PRO A 5 28.30 4.35 0.37
CA PRO A 5 27.25 5.23 0.91
C PRO A 5 25.90 5.19 0.16
N THR A 6 25.88 4.59 -1.03
CA THR A 6 24.66 4.36 -1.81
C THR A 6 23.71 3.37 -1.17
N ASN A 7 24.21 2.40 -0.40
CA ASN A 7 23.36 1.43 0.29
C ASN A 7 22.61 2.11 1.44
N ASP A 8 23.27 3.02 2.14
CA ASP A 8 22.65 3.83 3.20
C ASP A 8 21.54 4.73 2.63
N LEU A 9 21.77 5.37 1.46
CA LEU A 9 20.74 6.17 0.79
C LEU A 9 19.52 5.33 0.40
N LEU A 10 19.74 4.16 -0.20
CA LEU A 10 18.63 3.27 -0.60
C LEU A 10 17.85 2.77 0.62
N ASP A 11 18.52 2.50 1.73
CA ASP A 11 17.88 2.07 2.97
C ASP A 11 17.07 3.19 3.61
N MET A 12 17.59 4.42 3.62
CA MET A 12 16.82 5.60 4.04
C MET A 12 15.59 5.84 3.16
N LEU A 13 15.71 5.70 1.84
CA LEU A 13 14.58 5.84 0.92
C LEU A 13 13.53 4.74 1.14
N ALA A 14 13.97 3.49 1.31
CA ALA A 14 13.06 2.38 1.59
C ALA A 14 12.30 2.59 2.92
N ALA A 15 13.01 2.99 3.97
CA ALA A 15 12.40 3.33 5.26
C ALA A 15 11.37 4.47 5.12
N ALA A 16 11.73 5.55 4.42
CA ALA A 16 10.84 6.67 4.17
C ALA A 16 9.57 6.25 3.41
N ILE A 17 9.69 5.40 2.38
CA ILE A 17 8.54 4.88 1.62
C ILE A 17 7.65 4.01 2.52
N VAL A 18 8.23 3.16 3.37
CA VAL A 18 7.46 2.33 4.33
C VAL A 18 6.69 3.21 5.31
N VAL A 19 7.33 4.23 5.88
CA VAL A 19 6.68 5.18 6.79
C VAL A 19 5.57 5.96 6.09
N LEU A 20 5.80 6.42 4.85
CA LEU A 20 4.78 7.11 4.04
C LEU A 20 3.60 6.19 3.71
N ALA A 21 3.84 4.91 3.40
CA ALA A 21 2.77 3.94 3.17
C ALA A 21 1.94 3.71 4.44
N ALA A 22 2.59 3.66 5.60
CA ALA A 22 1.92 3.53 6.88
C ALA A 22 1.09 4.78 7.22
N ALA A 23 1.66 5.96 7.04
CA ALA A 23 0.96 7.24 7.21
C ALA A 23 -0.23 7.36 6.25
N TYR A 24 -0.09 6.91 5.01
CA TYR A 24 -1.19 6.82 4.04
C TYR A 24 -2.32 5.93 4.55
N LEU A 25 -2.04 4.75 5.11
CA LEU A 25 -3.07 3.85 5.63
C LEU A 25 -3.79 4.45 6.85
N VAL A 26 -3.05 5.08 7.76
CA VAL A 26 -3.65 5.81 8.90
C VAL A 26 -4.53 6.95 8.40
N GLY A 27 -4.04 7.76 7.46
CA GLY A 27 -4.81 8.84 6.84
C GLY A 27 -6.08 8.33 6.14
N LEU A 28 -5.98 7.25 5.37
CA LEU A 28 -7.12 6.60 4.73
C LEU A 28 -8.14 6.14 5.78
N ALA A 29 -7.69 5.60 6.91
CA ALA A 29 -8.59 5.18 7.98
C ALA A 29 -9.33 6.37 8.61
N LEU A 30 -8.61 7.46 8.92
CA LEU A 30 -9.23 8.68 9.46
C LEU A 30 -10.28 9.23 8.50
N VAL A 31 -9.95 9.35 7.20
CA VAL A 31 -10.92 9.80 6.18
C VAL A 31 -12.09 8.81 6.07
N SER A 32 -11.84 7.50 6.18
CA SER A 32 -12.90 6.48 6.11
C SER A 32 -13.88 6.52 7.29
N PHE A 33 -13.42 6.90 8.48
CA PHE A 33 -14.27 7.04 9.68
C PHE A 33 -14.99 8.39 9.74
N PHE A 34 -14.28 9.48 9.49
CA PHE A 34 -14.78 10.84 9.74
C PHE A 34 -15.30 11.55 8.48
N ALA A 35 -14.92 11.09 7.29
CA ALA A 35 -15.26 11.71 6.01
C ALA A 35 -15.65 10.62 4.95
N PRO A 36 -16.66 9.77 5.24
CA PRO A 36 -16.94 8.57 4.45
C PRO A 36 -17.33 8.87 3.00
N VAL A 37 -17.98 10.00 2.71
CA VAL A 37 -18.31 10.40 1.34
C VAL A 37 -17.04 10.68 0.54
N GLN A 38 -16.06 11.35 1.16
CA GLN A 38 -14.77 11.64 0.55
C GLN A 38 -13.97 10.34 0.37
N ALA A 39 -13.96 9.46 1.37
CA ALA A 39 -13.33 8.14 1.28
C ALA A 39 -13.90 7.30 0.11
N ALA A 40 -15.22 7.22 0.01
CA ALA A 40 -15.88 6.47 -1.06
C ALA A 40 -15.54 7.04 -2.44
N ARG A 41 -15.51 8.37 -2.60
CA ARG A 41 -15.11 9.02 -3.86
C ARG A 41 -13.67 8.70 -4.22
N PHE A 42 -12.75 8.81 -3.25
CA PHE A 42 -11.34 8.50 -3.43
C PHE A 42 -11.11 7.04 -3.85
N LEU A 43 -11.71 6.08 -3.13
CA LEU A 43 -11.57 4.65 -3.41
C LEU A 43 -12.13 4.28 -4.80
N ASN A 44 -13.24 4.90 -5.22
CA ASN A 44 -13.80 4.66 -6.54
C ASN A 44 -12.98 5.28 -7.68
N ALA A 45 -12.14 6.28 -7.40
CA ALA A 45 -11.31 6.95 -8.42
C ALA A 45 -10.23 6.03 -9.00
N PHE A 46 -9.72 5.05 -8.24
CA PHE A 46 -8.72 4.09 -8.70
C PHE A 46 -9.21 3.21 -9.86
N ALA A 47 -10.52 2.94 -9.92
CA ALA A 47 -11.14 2.15 -10.98
C ALA A 47 -11.58 2.99 -12.20
N ALA A 48 -11.29 4.29 -12.23
CA ALA A 48 -11.84 5.20 -13.24
C ALA A 48 -11.08 5.20 -14.57
N SER A 49 -9.75 5.00 -14.57
CA SER A 49 -8.94 5.14 -15.78
C SER A 49 -7.68 4.27 -15.78
N LEU A 50 -7.14 4.00 -16.98
CA LEU A 50 -5.86 3.31 -17.14
C LEU A 50 -4.71 4.04 -16.43
N ARG A 51 -4.73 5.38 -16.42
CA ARG A 51 -3.71 6.18 -15.72
C ARG A 51 -3.76 5.94 -14.21
N ALA A 52 -4.97 5.93 -13.63
CA ALA A 52 -5.15 5.63 -12.22
C ALA A 52 -4.66 4.22 -11.87
N HIS A 53 -4.94 3.24 -12.73
CA HIS A 53 -4.44 1.87 -12.57
C HIS A 53 -2.92 1.77 -12.56
N LEU A 54 -2.26 2.35 -13.56
CA LEU A 54 -0.81 2.30 -13.67
C LEU A 54 -0.15 3.01 -12.48
N LEU A 55 -0.72 4.14 -12.04
CA LEU A 55 -0.25 4.85 -10.85
C LEU A 55 -0.40 3.99 -9.58
N GLU A 56 -1.57 3.39 -9.37
CA GLU A 56 -1.83 2.52 -8.22
C GLU A 56 -0.84 1.35 -8.17
N MET A 57 -0.69 0.63 -9.29
CA MET A 57 0.22 -0.51 -9.37
C MET A 57 1.68 -0.09 -9.22
N SER A 58 2.08 1.07 -9.74
CA SER A 58 3.45 1.59 -9.60
C SER A 58 3.76 1.96 -8.15
N LEU A 59 2.83 2.65 -7.46
CA LEU A 59 2.98 2.98 -6.04
C LEU A 59 3.00 1.72 -5.17
N ARG A 60 2.16 0.74 -5.49
CA ARG A 60 2.10 -0.54 -4.78
C ARG A 60 3.38 -1.36 -4.99
N LEU A 61 3.94 -1.38 -6.20
CA LEU A 61 5.24 -1.99 -6.48
C LEU A 61 6.36 -1.31 -5.68
N LEU A 62 6.40 0.02 -5.72
CA LEU A 62 7.40 0.80 -5.00
C LEU A 62 7.34 0.52 -3.50
N ALA A 63 6.15 0.52 -2.90
CA ALA A 63 5.95 0.16 -1.50
C ALA A 63 6.37 -1.28 -1.23
N GLY A 64 6.00 -2.23 -2.10
CA GLY A 64 6.39 -3.65 -1.94
C GLY A 64 7.90 -3.86 -1.96
N LEU A 65 8.61 -3.21 -2.89
CA LEU A 65 10.07 -3.25 -2.96
C LEU A 65 10.72 -2.60 -1.73
N ALA A 66 10.16 -1.49 -1.25
CA ALA A 66 10.61 -0.85 -0.02
C ALA A 66 10.44 -1.78 1.20
N PHE A 67 9.31 -2.48 1.32
CA PHE A 67 9.09 -3.49 2.36
C PHE A 67 10.07 -4.67 2.26
N ILE A 68 10.39 -5.15 1.06
CA ILE A 68 11.38 -6.23 0.90
C ILE A 68 12.78 -5.76 1.34
N ARG A 69 13.15 -4.51 1.02
CA ARG A 69 14.48 -3.96 1.34
C ARG A 69 14.64 -3.60 2.81
N PHE A 70 13.66 -2.88 3.38
CA PHE A 70 13.70 -2.38 4.75
C PHE A 70 13.13 -3.37 5.77
N GLY A 71 12.26 -4.28 5.35
CA GLY A 71 11.64 -5.30 6.20
C GLY A 71 12.59 -6.08 7.10
N PRO A 72 13.81 -6.48 6.66
CA PRO A 72 14.77 -7.16 7.53
C PRO A 72 15.18 -6.38 8.79
N GLN A 73 15.02 -5.05 8.80
CA GLN A 73 15.36 -4.16 9.92
C GLN A 73 14.16 -3.89 10.85
N MET A 74 12.95 -4.30 10.48
CA MET A 74 11.73 -4.06 11.24
C MET A 74 11.56 -5.06 12.40
N VAL A 75 10.75 -4.74 13.41
CA VAL A 75 10.44 -5.61 14.57
C VAL A 75 9.97 -7.02 14.17
N PHE A 76 9.29 -7.15 13.03
CA PHE A 76 8.79 -8.43 12.51
C PHE A 76 9.34 -8.74 11.10
N PRO A 77 10.63 -9.11 10.97
CA PRO A 77 11.33 -9.15 9.67
C PRO A 77 10.65 -10.04 8.63
N GLY A 78 10.40 -11.31 8.99
CA GLY A 78 9.80 -12.27 8.06
C GLY A 78 8.40 -11.88 7.60
N GLY A 79 7.60 -11.30 8.50
CA GLY A 79 6.24 -10.85 8.20
C GLY A 79 6.21 -9.73 7.17
N PHE A 80 7.03 -8.68 7.36
CA PHE A 80 7.05 -7.53 6.46
C PHE A 80 7.76 -7.80 5.14
N VAL A 81 8.79 -8.65 5.10
CA VAL A 81 9.38 -9.11 3.83
C VAL A 81 8.37 -9.91 3.01
N MET A 82 7.63 -10.84 3.65
CA MET A 82 6.58 -11.61 2.98
C MET A 82 5.45 -10.70 2.49
N PHE A 83 5.05 -9.72 3.29
CA PHE A 83 4.06 -8.70 2.90
C PHE A 83 4.53 -7.89 1.69
N GLY A 84 5.80 -7.49 1.65
CA GLY A 84 6.41 -6.82 0.49
C GLY A 84 6.35 -7.66 -0.78
N TRP A 85 6.69 -8.96 -0.69
CA TRP A 85 6.56 -9.88 -1.83
C TRP A 85 5.11 -10.05 -2.30
N LEU A 86 4.16 -10.15 -1.37
CA LEU A 86 2.74 -10.17 -1.71
C LEU A 86 2.35 -8.94 -2.53
N LEU A 87 2.77 -7.74 -2.13
CA LEU A 87 2.51 -6.51 -2.87
C LEU A 87 3.15 -6.52 -4.26
N VAL A 88 4.40 -6.96 -4.37
CA VAL A 88 5.12 -7.00 -5.66
C VAL A 88 4.45 -7.98 -6.63
N VAL A 89 4.27 -9.23 -6.21
CA VAL A 89 3.72 -10.29 -7.07
C VAL A 89 2.31 -9.92 -7.54
N THR A 90 1.45 -9.48 -6.63
CA THR A 90 0.08 -9.10 -6.99
C THR A 90 0.04 -7.90 -7.95
N SER A 91 0.92 -6.92 -7.77
CA SER A 91 0.99 -5.76 -8.68
C SER A 91 1.47 -6.14 -10.07
N VAL A 92 2.51 -6.99 -10.16
CA VAL A 92 2.99 -7.49 -11.46
C VAL A 92 1.89 -8.26 -12.18
N VAL A 93 1.21 -9.18 -11.48
CA VAL A 93 0.09 -9.94 -12.06
C VAL A 93 -1.00 -8.99 -12.58
N LEU A 94 -1.39 -7.98 -11.79
CA LEU A 94 -2.41 -7.02 -12.20
C LEU A 94 -1.98 -6.12 -13.37
N LEU A 95 -0.68 -5.79 -13.49
CA LEU A 95 -0.14 -5.05 -14.62
C LEU A 95 -0.13 -5.87 -15.92
N LEU A 96 0.10 -7.19 -15.82
CA LEU A 96 0.09 -8.10 -16.96
C LEU A 96 -1.32 -8.41 -17.44
N LEU A 97 -2.31 -8.38 -16.53
CA LEU A 97 -3.70 -8.58 -16.87
C LEU A 97 -4.28 -7.36 -17.61
N PRO A 98 -5.23 -7.56 -18.55
CA PRO A 98 -5.90 -6.43 -19.18
C PRO A 98 -6.58 -5.56 -18.12
N TRP A 99 -6.27 -4.27 -18.12
CA TRP A 99 -6.84 -3.29 -17.17
C TRP A 99 -8.37 -3.41 -17.01
N ARG A 100 -9.10 -3.71 -18.09
CA ARG A 100 -10.57 -3.87 -18.06
C ARG A 100 -11.02 -4.99 -17.10
N TRP A 101 -10.20 -6.02 -16.91
CA TRP A 101 -10.47 -7.12 -16.00
C TRP A 101 -10.31 -6.67 -14.56
N HIS A 102 -9.20 -5.97 -14.25
CA HIS A 102 -9.00 -5.35 -12.95
C HIS A 102 -10.13 -4.35 -12.62
N GLN A 103 -10.50 -3.50 -13.58
CA GLN A 103 -11.62 -2.57 -13.43
C GLN A 103 -12.94 -3.29 -13.12
N ARG A 104 -13.22 -4.42 -13.79
CA ARG A 104 -14.43 -5.22 -13.54
C ARG A 104 -14.40 -5.88 -12.17
N PHE A 105 -13.24 -6.36 -11.72
CA PHE A 105 -13.05 -6.88 -10.37
C PHE A 105 -13.27 -5.80 -9.32
N ALA A 106 -12.63 -4.63 -9.46
CA ALA A 106 -12.80 -3.51 -8.54
C ALA A 106 -14.28 -3.09 -8.43
N ARG A 107 -15.00 -3.00 -9.56
CA ARG A 107 -16.45 -2.70 -9.53
C ARG A 107 -17.29 -3.75 -8.81
N ARG A 108 -16.87 -5.02 -8.77
CA ARG A 108 -17.59 -6.10 -8.07
C ARG A 108 -17.24 -6.15 -6.59
N SER A 109 -15.96 -5.98 -6.25
CA SER A 109 -15.45 -6.20 -4.89
C SER A 109 -15.43 -4.91 -4.07
N VAL A 110 -14.96 -3.81 -4.66
CA VAL A 110 -14.75 -2.52 -3.97
C VAL A 110 -16.05 -1.71 -3.91
N ALA A 111 -16.84 -1.69 -4.99
CA ALA A 111 -18.05 -0.86 -5.01
C ALA A 111 -19.05 -1.17 -3.86
N PRO A 112 -19.34 -2.44 -3.50
CA PRO A 112 -20.15 -2.74 -2.32
C PRO A 112 -19.52 -2.24 -1.02
N MET A 113 -18.20 -2.38 -0.87
CA MET A 113 -17.48 -1.92 0.33
C MET A 113 -17.46 -0.39 0.45
N THR A 114 -17.46 0.35 -0.67
CA THR A 114 -17.57 1.82 -0.64
C THR A 114 -18.93 2.32 -0.16
N ARG A 115 -19.95 1.45 -0.02
CA ARG A 115 -21.20 1.79 0.69
C ARG A 115 -21.02 1.84 2.20
N ARG A 116 -19.94 1.23 2.73
CA ARG A 116 -19.55 1.24 4.14
C ARG A 116 -18.04 1.54 4.27
N PRO A 117 -17.60 2.77 3.94
CA PRO A 117 -16.17 3.11 3.90
C PRO A 117 -15.42 2.84 5.20
N TRP A 118 -16.09 2.94 6.36
CA TRP A 118 -15.51 2.62 7.67
C TRP A 118 -14.89 1.21 7.76
N VAL A 119 -15.34 0.26 6.95
CA VAL A 119 -14.73 -1.09 6.88
C VAL A 119 -13.28 -1.01 6.41
N PHE A 120 -12.96 -0.11 5.48
CA PHE A 120 -11.57 0.14 5.09
C PHE A 120 -10.78 0.73 6.26
N GLY A 121 -11.38 1.62 7.04
CA GLY A 121 -10.73 2.19 8.22
C GLY A 121 -10.38 1.14 9.28
N LEU A 122 -11.26 0.17 9.50
CA LEU A 122 -11.00 -0.91 10.46
C LEU A 122 -9.81 -1.81 10.09
N VAL A 123 -9.50 -1.93 8.79
CA VAL A 123 -8.35 -2.71 8.32
C VAL A 123 -7.11 -1.83 8.18
N ALA A 124 -7.28 -0.62 7.64
CA ALA A 124 -6.17 0.29 7.35
C ALA A 124 -5.54 0.85 8.63
N LEU A 125 -6.31 1.15 9.67
CA LEU A 125 -5.77 1.68 10.92
C LEU A 125 -4.83 0.69 11.64
N PRO A 126 -5.23 -0.56 11.95
CA PRO A 126 -4.33 -1.49 12.62
C PRO A 126 -3.14 -1.87 11.74
N LEU A 127 -3.33 -2.01 10.42
CA LEU A 127 -2.22 -2.30 9.52
C LEU A 127 -1.21 -1.14 9.48
N GLY A 128 -1.67 0.11 9.35
CA GLY A 128 -0.82 1.30 9.36
C GLY A 128 -0.10 1.48 10.69
N ALA A 129 -0.80 1.30 11.81
CA ALA A 129 -0.21 1.36 13.15
C ALA A 129 0.84 0.25 13.36
N ALA A 130 0.56 -0.98 12.92
CA ALA A 130 1.50 -2.09 13.00
C ALA A 130 2.76 -1.84 12.16
N ILE A 131 2.63 -1.28 10.96
CA ILE A 131 3.77 -0.90 10.12
C ILE A 131 4.60 0.18 10.80
N LEU A 132 3.98 1.26 11.31
CA LEU A 132 4.70 2.33 12.01
C LEU A 132 5.45 1.83 13.23
N TYR A 133 4.76 1.04 14.07
CA TYR A 133 5.37 0.44 15.25
C TYR A 133 6.57 -0.43 14.86
N ALA A 134 6.41 -1.30 13.86
CA ALA A 134 7.48 -2.19 13.45
C ALA A 134 8.63 -1.50 12.72
N ALA A 135 8.41 -0.32 12.14
CA ALA A 135 9.45 0.47 11.48
C ALA A 135 10.26 1.36 12.44
N LEU A 136 9.68 1.72 13.59
CA LEU A 136 10.27 2.67 14.56
C LEU A 136 10.72 2.03 15.87
N GLY A 137 10.21 0.84 16.20
CA GLY A 137 10.63 0.06 17.36
C GLY A 137 11.81 -0.85 17.06
#